data_AF-A0A7S1TCI7-F1
#
_entry.id   AF-A0A7S1TCI7-F1
#
_cell.length_a   1.000
_cell.length_b   1.000
_cell.length_c   1.000
_cell.angle_alpha   90.00
_cell.angle_beta   90.00
_cell.angle_gamma   90.00
#
_symmetry.space_group_name_H-M   'P 1'
#
loop_
_entity.id
_entity.type
_entity.pdbx_description
1 polymer ?
#
loop_
_entity_poly.entity_id
_entity_poly.type
_entity_poly.pdbx_seq_one_letter_code
_entity_poly.pdbx_strand_id
1 'polypeptide(L)'
;VELNYATCYLMANKLNSEILRAHFGYLAIASGMPTRDLCLVGSGRYDVDLFSKTERFAFRIGEISCSSPAVLPPSLAKQLADHFRPDALVELITVTAIFNVLYWLVSAIPPSRYEPEIAAFADSVHGKLLRLRPGGETWPNWEEACDQVRPIRRVRVTSDEESTGSFL
;
A
#
# COMPACT_ATOMS: atom_id res chain seq x y z
N VAL A 1 -4.01 -10.70 -12.95
CA VAL A 1 -2.57 -10.53 -12.63
C VAL A 1 -2.11 -9.09 -12.89
N GLU A 2 -2.18 -8.57 -14.13
CA GLU A 2 -1.80 -7.17 -14.43
C GLU A 2 -2.50 -6.14 -13.53
N LEU A 3 -3.83 -6.21 -13.45
CA LEU A 3 -4.63 -5.34 -12.59
C LEU A 3 -4.22 -5.40 -11.11
N ASN A 4 -3.82 -6.57 -10.62
CA ASN A 4 -3.40 -6.75 -9.23
C ASN A 4 -2.10 -5.98 -8.97
N TYR A 5 -1.11 -6.10 -9.86
CA TYR A 5 0.14 -5.36 -9.74
C TYR A 5 -0.05 -3.86 -9.91
N ALA A 6 -0.91 -3.42 -10.84
CA ALA A 6 -1.27 -2.01 -11.00
C ALA A 6 -1.95 -1.44 -9.75
N THR A 7 -2.84 -2.22 -9.11
CA THR A 7 -3.51 -1.83 -7.86
C THR A 7 -2.50 -1.74 -6.71
N CYS A 8 -1.62 -2.73 -6.57
CA CYS A 8 -0.53 -2.68 -5.59
C CYS A 8 0.43 -1.50 -5.83
N TYR A 9 0.74 -1.17 -7.09
CA TYR A 9 1.55 -0.01 -7.44
C TYR A 9 0.87 1.30 -7.01
N LEU A 10 -0.43 1.44 -7.25
CA LEU A 10 -1.23 2.57 -6.76
C LEU A 10 -1.16 2.68 -5.24
N MET A 11 -1.37 1.57 -4.53
CA MET A 11 -1.31 1.53 -3.07
C MET A 11 0.07 1.93 -2.55
N ALA A 12 1.15 1.42 -3.15
CA ALA A 12 2.52 1.79 -2.81
C ALA A 12 2.78 3.28 -3.03
N ASN A 13 2.25 3.85 -4.11
CA ASN A 13 2.35 5.28 -4.36
C ASN A 13 1.54 6.10 -3.35
N LYS A 14 0.36 5.63 -2.91
CA LYS A 14 -0.46 6.32 -1.89
C LYS A 14 0.18 6.29 -0.51
N LEU A 15 0.82 5.18 -0.16
CA LEU A 15 1.53 5.01 1.11
C LEU A 15 2.98 5.52 1.06
N ASN A 16 3.42 6.12 -0.06
CA ASN A 16 4.78 6.60 -0.28
C ASN A 16 5.87 5.54 -0.03
N SER A 17 5.60 4.27 -0.32
CA SER A 17 6.59 3.20 -0.20
C SER A 17 7.38 3.06 -1.49
N GLU A 18 8.58 3.64 -1.54
CA GLU A 18 9.40 3.66 -2.76
C GLU A 18 9.86 2.26 -3.18
N ILE A 19 10.15 1.39 -2.21
CA ILE A 19 10.53 0.00 -2.45
C ILE A 19 9.39 -0.77 -3.11
N LEU A 20 8.19 -0.73 -2.52
CA LEU A 20 7.05 -1.45 -3.09
C LEU A 20 6.63 -0.84 -4.43
N ARG A 21 6.75 0.48 -4.60
CA ARG A 21 6.43 1.17 -5.85
C ARG A 21 7.35 0.71 -6.98
N ALA A 22 8.65 0.55 -6.72
CA ALA A 22 9.58 0.01 -7.71
C ALA A 22 9.27 -1.44 -8.08
N HIS A 23 9.01 -2.30 -7.08
CA HIS A 23 8.69 -3.71 -7.29
C HIS A 23 7.39 -3.92 -8.06
N PHE A 24 6.29 -3.31 -7.61
CA PHE A 24 5.00 -3.46 -8.29
C PHE A 24 4.97 -2.73 -9.63
N GLY A 25 5.77 -1.67 -9.79
CA GLY A 25 5.93 -1.01 -11.08
C GLY A 25 6.64 -1.89 -12.11
N TYR A 26 7.70 -2.56 -11.69
CA TYR A 26 8.39 -3.57 -12.51
C TYR A 26 7.45 -4.71 -12.88
N LEU A 27 6.75 -5.29 -11.91
CA LEU A 27 5.83 -6.41 -12.13
C LEU A 27 4.66 -6.03 -13.04
N ALA A 28 4.09 -4.84 -12.89
CA ALA A 28 2.99 -4.37 -13.75
C ALA A 28 3.44 -4.24 -15.21
N ILE A 29 4.60 -3.62 -15.47
CA ILE A 29 5.14 -3.48 -16.82
C ILE A 29 5.55 -4.83 -17.40
N ALA A 30 6.21 -5.69 -16.61
CA ALA A 30 6.58 -7.04 -17.02
C ALA A 30 5.35 -7.91 -17.35
N SER A 31 4.20 -7.64 -16.71
CA SER A 31 2.93 -8.32 -17.00
C SER A 31 2.19 -7.77 -18.22
N GLY A 32 2.70 -6.71 -18.87
CA GLY A 32 2.15 -6.16 -20.10
C GLY A 32 1.52 -4.76 -19.96
N MET A 33 1.45 -4.19 -18.76
CA MET A 33 0.82 -2.89 -18.57
C MET A 33 1.64 -1.78 -19.23
N PRO A 34 1.03 -0.93 -20.09
CA PRO A 34 1.71 0.22 -20.66
C PRO A 34 2.14 1.19 -19.55
N THR A 35 3.38 1.68 -19.61
CA THR A 35 3.92 2.62 -18.61
C THR A 35 3.07 3.88 -18.48
N ARG A 36 2.53 4.37 -19.59
CA ARG A 36 1.62 5.53 -19.62
C ARG A 36 0.41 5.31 -18.71
N ASP A 37 -0.16 4.11 -18.76
CA ASP A 37 -1.39 3.78 -18.04
C ASP A 37 -1.08 3.60 -16.56
N LEU A 38 0.06 2.96 -16.25
CA LEU A 38 0.58 2.87 -14.88
C LEU A 38 0.90 4.26 -14.28
N CYS A 39 1.40 5.22 -15.08
CA CYS A 39 1.56 6.61 -14.62
C CYS A 39 0.22 7.27 -14.27
N LEU A 40 -0.84 7.01 -15.05
CA LEU A 40 -2.19 7.52 -14.77
C LEU A 40 -2.73 6.93 -13.48
N VAL A 41 -2.61 5.61 -13.33
CA VAL A 41 -3.00 4.87 -12.12
C VAL A 41 -2.27 5.43 -10.90
N GLY A 42 -0.93 5.50 -10.91
CA GLY A 42 -0.16 6.06 -9.79
C GLY A 42 -0.55 7.50 -9.43
N SER A 43 -0.95 8.31 -10.42
CA SER A 43 -1.41 9.68 -10.20
C SER A 43 -2.84 9.79 -9.66
N GLY A 44 -3.55 8.67 -9.46
CA GLY A 44 -4.98 8.65 -9.12
C GLY A 44 -5.90 9.10 -10.26
N ARG A 45 -5.38 9.16 -11.50
CA ARG A 45 -6.14 9.59 -12.69
C ARG A 45 -6.67 8.40 -13.48
N TYR A 46 -7.30 7.46 -12.77
CA TYR A 46 -7.87 6.25 -13.37
C TYR A 46 -9.36 6.39 -13.69
N ASP A 47 -9.99 7.54 -13.40
CA ASP A 47 -11.40 7.81 -13.75
C ASP A 47 -11.65 8.10 -15.24
N VAL A 48 -10.59 8.14 -16.05
CA VAL A 48 -10.66 8.35 -17.50
C VAL A 48 -11.26 7.13 -18.23
N ASP A 49 -11.84 7.34 -19.42
CA ASP A 49 -12.46 6.30 -20.25
C ASP A 49 -11.48 5.27 -20.86
N LEU A 50 -10.23 5.29 -20.39
CA LEU A 50 -9.22 4.29 -20.72
C LEU A 50 -9.40 2.99 -19.93
N PHE A 51 -9.89 3.09 -18.69
CA PHE A 51 -10.02 1.95 -17.78
C PHE A 51 -11.46 1.43 -17.75
N SER A 52 -11.61 0.12 -17.76
CA SER A 52 -12.90 -0.55 -17.54
C SER A 52 -13.48 -0.20 -16.17
N LYS A 53 -14.78 -0.44 -15.99
CA LYS A 53 -15.44 -0.27 -14.68
C LYS A 53 -14.79 -1.14 -13.61
N THR A 54 -14.37 -2.35 -13.99
CA THR A 54 -13.73 -3.31 -13.09
C THR A 54 -12.38 -2.80 -12.59
N GLU A 55 -11.56 -2.26 -13.48
CA GLU A 55 -10.24 -1.72 -13.11
C GLU A 55 -10.37 -0.48 -12.22
N ARG A 56 -11.25 0.46 -12.60
CA ARG A 56 -11.55 1.65 -11.79
C ARG A 56 -11.98 1.29 -10.37
N PHE A 57 -12.83 0.27 -10.25
CA PHE A 57 -13.27 -0.22 -8.95
C PHE A 57 -12.12 -0.83 -8.15
N ALA A 58 -11.28 -1.67 -8.77
CA ALA A 58 -10.11 -2.26 -8.10
C ALA A 58 -9.16 -1.19 -7.57
N PHE A 59 -8.86 -0.17 -8.38
CA PHE A 59 -8.05 0.98 -7.96
C PHE A 59 -8.69 1.73 -6.80
N ARG A 60 -10.01 1.95 -6.84
CA ARG A 60 -10.73 2.64 -5.77
C ARG A 60 -10.70 1.87 -4.45
N ILE A 61 -10.87 0.55 -4.49
CA ILE A 61 -10.74 -0.31 -3.30
C ILE A 61 -9.31 -0.27 -2.76
N GLY A 62 -8.30 -0.34 -3.63
CA GLY A 62 -6.91 -0.14 -3.26
C GLY A 62 -6.68 1.18 -2.52
N GLU A 63 -7.15 2.31 -3.06
CA GLU A 63 -7.05 3.61 -2.38
C GLU A 63 -7.73 3.64 -1.02
N ILE A 64 -8.95 3.10 -0.92
CA ILE A 64 -9.70 3.06 0.35
C ILE A 64 -8.94 2.25 1.39
N SER A 65 -8.35 1.12 1.00
CA SER A 65 -7.61 0.24 1.90
C SER A 65 -6.30 0.82 2.43
N CYS A 66 -5.80 1.90 1.81
CA CYS A 66 -4.67 2.68 2.32
C CYS A 66 -5.05 3.70 3.40
N SER A 67 -6.34 3.88 3.69
CA SER A 67 -6.82 4.82 4.72
C SER A 67 -7.01 4.14 6.07
N SER A 68 -6.81 4.88 7.17
CA SER A 68 -7.09 4.40 8.53
C SER A 68 -8.02 5.38 9.26
N PRO A 69 -9.27 4.99 9.60
CA PRO A 69 -9.90 3.70 9.26
C PRO A 69 -10.26 3.61 7.76
N ALA A 70 -10.21 2.40 7.21
CA ALA A 70 -10.73 2.13 5.87
C ALA A 70 -12.26 2.09 5.92
N VAL A 71 -12.93 3.03 5.26
CA VAL A 71 -14.40 3.13 5.22
C VAL A 71 -14.87 2.93 3.79
N LEU A 72 -15.66 1.87 3.56
CA LEU A 72 -16.28 1.60 2.27
C LEU A 72 -17.53 2.49 2.09
N PRO A 73 -17.58 3.40 1.11
CA PRO A 73 -18.76 4.23 0.90
C PRO A 73 -19.99 3.39 0.51
N PRO A 74 -21.20 3.72 0.97
CA PRO A 74 -22.41 2.98 0.61
C PRO A 74 -22.65 2.87 -0.90
N SER A 75 -22.29 3.92 -1.65
CA SER A 75 -22.39 3.93 -3.11
C SER A 75 -21.46 2.91 -3.79
N LEU A 76 -20.31 2.61 -3.19
CA LEU A 76 -19.35 1.64 -3.69
C LEU A 76 -19.75 0.21 -3.28
N ALA A 77 -20.27 0.04 -2.06
CA ALA A 77 -20.85 -1.22 -1.60
C ALA A 77 -22.02 -1.68 -2.48
N LYS A 78 -22.89 -0.75 -2.90
CA LYS A 78 -23.98 -1.06 -3.84
C LYS A 78 -23.46 -1.52 -5.21
N GLN A 79 -22.48 -0.82 -5.77
CA GLN A 79 -21.88 -1.20 -7.05
C GLN A 79 -21.23 -2.59 -7.00
N LEU A 80 -20.64 -2.94 -5.86
CA LEU A 80 -20.05 -4.25 -5.62
C LEU A 80 -21.13 -5.35 -5.61
N ALA A 81 -22.28 -5.10 -4.99
CA ALA A 81 -23.41 -6.03 -5.00
C ALA A 81 -24.04 -6.21 -6.39
N ASP A 82 -24.12 -5.13 -7.18
CA ASP A 82 -24.85 -5.13 -8.45
C ASP A 82 -24.03 -5.63 -9.65
N HIS A 83 -22.70 -5.51 -9.61
CA HIS A 83 -21.86 -5.63 -10.82
C HIS A 83 -20.60 -6.47 -10.69
N PHE A 84 -20.24 -6.93 -9.50
CA PHE A 84 -19.01 -7.70 -9.31
C PHE A 84 -19.28 -9.18 -9.07
N ARG A 85 -18.47 -10.02 -9.72
CA ARG A 85 -18.48 -11.44 -9.43
C ARG A 85 -17.82 -11.69 -8.08
N PRO A 86 -18.36 -12.57 -7.22
CA PRO A 86 -17.81 -12.85 -5.90
C PRO A 86 -16.35 -13.33 -5.91
N ASP A 87 -15.96 -14.12 -6.92
CA ASP A 87 -14.60 -14.65 -7.08
C ASP A 87 -13.56 -13.54 -7.31
N ALA A 88 -13.84 -12.62 -8.23
CA ALA A 88 -12.96 -11.47 -8.50
C ALA A 88 -12.82 -10.55 -7.28
N LEU A 89 -13.88 -10.43 -6.46
CA LEU A 89 -13.84 -9.64 -5.24
C LEU A 89 -12.93 -10.27 -4.17
N VAL A 90 -13.04 -11.58 -3.96
CA VAL A 90 -12.18 -12.31 -3.01
C VAL A 90 -10.70 -12.16 -3.40
N GLU A 91 -10.39 -12.27 -4.70
CA GLU A 91 -9.03 -12.06 -5.20
C GLU A 91 -8.53 -10.65 -4.89
N LEU A 92 -9.32 -9.60 -5.23
CA LEU A 92 -8.96 -8.21 -4.98
C LEU A 92 -8.75 -7.90 -3.50
N ILE A 93 -9.65 -8.38 -2.63
CA ILE A 93 -9.52 -8.20 -1.18
C ILE A 93 -8.27 -8.91 -0.66
N THR A 94 -7.98 -10.10 -1.18
CA THR A 94 -6.80 -10.87 -0.78
C THR A 94 -5.52 -10.15 -1.20
N VAL A 95 -5.46 -9.64 -2.44
CA VAL A 95 -4.32 -8.87 -2.94
C VAL A 95 -4.09 -7.61 -2.11
N THR A 96 -5.14 -6.83 -1.82
CA THR A 96 -5.02 -5.61 -1.00
C THR A 96 -4.60 -5.91 0.44
N ALA A 97 -5.11 -6.99 1.03
CA ALA A 97 -4.70 -7.43 2.37
C ALA A 97 -3.23 -7.87 2.41
N ILE A 98 -2.79 -8.70 1.45
CA ILE A 98 -1.39 -9.14 1.32
C ILE A 98 -0.48 -7.92 1.12
N PHE A 99 -0.87 -6.97 0.26
CA PHE A 99 -0.12 -5.75 0.07
C PHE A 99 0.06 -4.99 1.39
N ASN A 100 -0.99 -4.82 2.20
CA ASN A 100 -0.89 -4.10 3.46
C ASN A 100 0.06 -4.81 4.45
N VAL A 101 0.05 -6.15 4.49
CA VAL A 101 1.02 -6.93 5.26
C VAL A 101 2.44 -6.71 4.75
N LEU A 102 2.65 -6.71 3.43
CA LEU A 102 3.94 -6.42 2.82
C LEU A 102 4.41 -5.00 3.12
N TYR A 103 3.52 -4.02 3.07
CA TYR A 103 3.82 -2.63 3.43
C TYR A 103 4.26 -2.53 4.88
N TRP A 104 3.56 -3.18 5.82
CA TRP A 104 3.99 -3.22 7.21
C TRP A 104 5.35 -3.90 7.38
N LEU A 105 5.57 -5.03 6.70
CA LEU A 105 6.83 -5.75 6.76
C LEU A 105 8.00 -4.91 6.24
N VAL A 106 7.86 -4.29 5.06
CA VAL A 106 8.88 -3.45 4.44
C VAL A 106 9.08 -2.14 5.21
N SER A 107 8.04 -1.62 5.86
CA SER A 107 8.17 -0.43 6.73
C SER A 107 8.89 -0.76 8.03
N ALA A 108 8.72 -1.98 8.56
CA ALA A 108 9.42 -2.44 9.75
C ALA A 108 10.86 -2.86 9.43
N ILE A 109 11.08 -3.58 8.33
CA ILE A 109 12.37 -4.13 7.95
C ILE A 109 12.67 -3.66 6.53
N PRO A 110 13.06 -2.39 6.35
CA PRO A 110 13.31 -1.85 5.04
C PRO A 110 14.57 -2.49 4.42
N PRO A 111 14.47 -3.04 3.19
CA PRO A 111 15.64 -3.52 2.47
C PRO A 111 16.61 -2.36 2.21
N SER A 112 17.88 -2.61 2.47
CA SER A 112 18.93 -1.59 2.37
C SER A 112 19.28 -1.19 0.93
N ARG A 113 18.93 -2.04 -0.05
CA ARG A 113 19.20 -1.88 -1.48
C ARG A 113 18.15 -2.64 -2.30
N TYR A 114 17.95 -2.19 -3.54
CA TYR A 114 17.22 -2.96 -4.54
C TYR A 114 18.02 -4.17 -5.02
N GLU A 115 17.27 -5.20 -5.41
CA GLU A 115 17.73 -6.28 -6.24
C GLU A 115 18.23 -5.73 -7.59
N PRO A 116 19.23 -6.37 -8.23
CA PRO A 116 19.84 -5.87 -9.46
C PRO A 116 18.82 -5.57 -10.57
N GLU A 117 17.80 -6.43 -10.75
CA GLU A 117 16.76 -6.21 -11.75
C GLU A 117 15.88 -4.99 -11.45
N ILE A 118 15.57 -4.74 -10.18
CA ILE A 118 14.74 -3.59 -9.76
C ILE A 118 15.55 -2.30 -9.87
N ALA A 119 16.84 -2.34 -9.53
CA ALA A 119 17.76 -1.22 -9.73
C ALA A 119 17.88 -0.85 -11.22
N ALA A 120 18.12 -1.84 -12.09
CA ALA A 120 18.18 -1.64 -13.53
C ALA A 120 16.86 -1.11 -14.11
N PHE A 121 15.72 -1.60 -13.60
CA PHE A 121 14.41 -1.09 -13.96
C PHE A 121 14.22 0.36 -13.53
N ALA A 122 14.63 0.74 -12.32
CA ALA A 122 14.54 2.13 -11.84
C ALA A 122 15.37 3.09 -12.71
N ASP A 123 16.52 2.65 -13.21
CA ASP A 123 17.39 3.42 -14.12
C ASP A 123 16.89 3.49 -15.57
N SER A 124 15.96 2.61 -15.94
CA SER A 124 15.39 2.53 -17.29
C SER A 124 14.50 3.74 -17.63
N VAL A 125 14.12 3.85 -18.91
CA VAL A 125 13.15 4.86 -19.36
C VAL A 125 11.82 4.72 -18.61
N HIS A 126 11.38 3.48 -18.35
CA HIS A 126 10.15 3.22 -17.61
C HIS A 126 10.25 3.69 -16.16
N GLY A 127 11.34 3.36 -15.47
CA GLY A 127 11.58 3.81 -14.09
C GLY A 127 11.62 5.33 -13.98
N LYS A 128 12.27 6.01 -14.93
CA LYS A 128 12.30 7.48 -15.00
C LYS A 128 10.93 8.09 -15.23
N LEU A 129 10.10 7.53 -16.11
CA LEU A 129 8.72 7.98 -16.34
C LEU A 129 7.84 7.80 -15.09
N LEU A 130 8.05 6.71 -14.35
CA LEU A 130 7.38 6.44 -13.07
C LEU A 130 8.00 7.25 -11.90
N ARG A 131 9.08 7.99 -12.14
CA ARG A 131 9.83 8.79 -11.17
C ARG A 131 10.41 7.97 -10.02
N LEU A 132 10.91 6.77 -10.32
CA LEU A 132 11.59 5.90 -9.35
C LEU A 132 13.00 6.39 -9.06
N ARG A 133 13.51 6.13 -7.85
CA ARG A 133 14.88 6.46 -7.45
C ARG A 133 15.82 5.26 -7.64
N PRO A 134 16.92 5.40 -8.40
CA PRO A 134 17.91 4.34 -8.55
C PRO A 134 18.79 4.28 -7.30
N GLY A 135 18.52 3.32 -6.43
CA GLY A 135 19.27 3.12 -5.18
C GLY A 135 18.41 2.68 -4.00
N GLY A 136 17.08 2.76 -4.11
CA GLY A 136 16.18 2.53 -3.00
C GLY A 136 16.31 3.59 -1.91
N GLU A 137 15.63 3.38 -0.79
CA GLU A 137 15.86 4.17 0.42
C GLU A 137 16.96 3.50 1.24
N THR A 138 18.05 4.23 1.52
CA THR A 138 18.99 3.81 2.58
C THR A 138 18.32 4.04 3.91
N TRP A 139 17.76 2.98 4.48
CA TRP A 139 17.20 3.04 5.82
C TRP A 139 18.29 2.82 6.88
N PRO A 140 18.21 3.55 8.01
CA PRO A 140 18.98 3.22 9.20
C PRO A 140 18.74 1.76 9.58
N ASN A 141 19.74 1.10 10.18
CA ASN A 141 19.55 -0.27 10.65
C ASN A 141 18.39 -0.33 11.69
N TRP A 142 17.85 -1.52 11.94
CA TRP A 142 16.69 -1.68 12.84
C TRP A 142 16.91 -1.07 14.23
N GLU A 143 18.14 -1.09 14.75
CA GLU A 143 18.50 -0.48 16.04
C GLU A 143 18.37 1.05 15.99
N GLU A 144 18.93 1.69 14.96
CA GLU A 144 18.80 3.13 14.71
C GLU A 144 17.34 3.55 14.42
N ALA A 145 16.53 2.68 13.82
CA ALA A 145 15.11 2.92 13.59
C ALA A 145 14.28 2.83 14.88
N CYS A 146 14.57 1.85 15.74
CA CYS A 146 13.94 1.73 17.06
C CYS A 146 14.27 2.91 17.97
N ASP A 147 15.49 3.44 17.91
CA ASP A 147 15.91 4.60 18.69
C ASP A 147 15.19 5.91 18.27
N GLN A 148 14.70 5.98 17.03
CA GLN A 148 13.94 7.12 16.52
C GLN A 148 12.45 7.08 16.91
N VAL A 149 11.91 5.91 17.26
CA VAL A 149 10.54 5.80 17.78
C VAL A 149 10.54 6.29 19.22
N ARG A 150 10.00 7.50 19.44
CA ARG A 150 9.86 8.08 20.80
C ARG A 150 9.26 7.03 21.74
N PRO A 151 9.85 6.80 22.94
CA PRO A 151 9.32 5.83 23.87
C PRO A 151 7.87 6.19 24.17
N ILE A 152 6.96 5.23 23.94
CA ILE A 152 5.59 5.32 24.40
C ILE A 152 5.68 5.62 25.89
N ARG A 153 5.29 6.83 26.30
CA ARG A 153 5.17 7.19 27.72
C ARG A 153 4.28 6.13 28.32
N ARG A 154 4.85 5.20 29.11
CA ARG A 154 4.06 4.29 29.93
C ARG A 154 3.16 5.19 30.77
N VAL A 155 1.88 5.21 30.43
CA VAL A 155 0.86 5.75 31.31
C VAL A 155 0.95 4.88 32.54
N ARG A 156 1.47 5.43 33.64
CA ARG A 156 1.37 4.76 34.94
C ARG A 156 -0.11 4.59 35.20
N VAL A 157 -0.58 3.35 35.13
CA VAL A 157 -1.84 3.00 35.77
C VAL A 157 -1.59 3.17 37.26
N THR A 158 -2.06 4.27 37.83
CA THR A 158 -2.19 4.38 39.28
C THR A 158 -3.30 3.40 39.66
N SER A 159 -2.92 2.29 40.26
CA SER A 159 -3.86 1.44 40.98
C SER A 159 -4.37 2.23 42.18
N ASP A 160 -5.59 2.75 42.07
CA ASP A 160 -6.37 3.18 43.23
C ASP A 160 -6.81 1.92 43.98
N GLU A 161 -5.92 1.40 44.82
CA GLU A 161 -6.29 0.53 45.94
C GLU A 161 -5.94 1.29 47.22
N GLU A 162 -6.95 1.85 47.88
CA GLU A 162 -7.12 1.91 49.34
C GLU A 162 -8.22 2.92 49.70
N SER A 163 -9.48 2.45 49.81
CA SER A 163 -10.40 2.86 50.89
C SER A 163 -11.76 2.17 50.77
N THR A 164 -11.84 0.91 51.18
CA THR A 164 -13.08 0.34 51.74
C THR A 164 -12.83 0.03 53.20
N GLY A 165 -12.73 1.11 53.99
CA GLY A 165 -12.78 1.07 55.45
C GLY A 165 -14.20 1.38 55.93
N SER A 166 -14.87 0.34 56.42
CA SER A 166 -15.85 0.35 57.51
C SER A 166 -16.87 1.51 57.60
N PHE A 167 -18.12 1.22 57.23
CA PHE A 167 -19.28 1.85 57.88
C PHE A 167 -20.02 0.79 58.68
N LEU A 168 -19.97 0.95 60.01
CA LEU A 168 -20.98 0.46 60.94
C LEU A 168 -22.28 1.25 60.74
#